data_AF-A0A1A0UD45-F1
#
_entry.id   AF-A0A1A0UD45-F1
#
_cell.length_a   1.000
_cell.length_b   1.000
_cell.length_c   1.000
_cell.angle_alpha   90.00
_cell.angle_beta   90.00
_cell.angle_gamma   90.00
#
_symmetry.space_group_name_H-M   'P 1'
#
loop_
_entity.id
_entity.type
_entity.pdbx_description
1 polymer ?
#
loop_
_entity_poly.entity_id
_entity_poly.type
_entity_poly.pdbx_seq_one_letter_code
_entity_poly.pdbx_strand_id
1 'polypeptide(L)'
;MTLSERLNPSSNQASQCAATVWFNQQFGAPLPRGLREQADAMSWERFVATYGHTAGPIRLGNWACSDTHRRRGPQPRHFRATIAVGDHIRTSTAAAGGPIAALSAMLHERAIPVEILKFHQLRSGGYTATFVCGSNGARDEWAMGWSDDSTQSALRAVIACANRLIA
;
A
#
# COMPACT_ATOMS: atom_id res chain seq x y z
N MET A 1 18.08 6.86 -0.96
CA MET A 1 18.40 5.90 0.12
C MET A 1 17.48 4.70 -0.06
N THR A 2 18.03 3.58 -0.50
CA THR A 2 17.27 2.42 -1.00
C THR A 2 16.75 1.54 0.14
N LEU A 3 15.58 0.94 -0.07
CA LEU A 3 14.87 0.06 0.87
C LEU A 3 15.78 -1.05 1.45
N SER A 4 16.77 -1.48 0.67
CA SER A 4 17.73 -2.53 1.03
C SER A 4 18.80 -2.11 2.06
N GLU A 5 19.09 -0.83 2.23
CA GLU A 5 20.23 -0.38 3.08
C GLU A 5 19.88 -0.15 4.55
N ARG A 6 18.59 -0.01 4.91
CA ARG A 6 18.19 0.32 6.30
C ARG A 6 17.90 -0.90 7.19
N LEU A 7 18.16 -2.11 6.69
CA LEU A 7 17.98 -3.36 7.44
C LEU A 7 19.32 -4.06 7.59
N ASN A 8 20.13 -3.68 8.59
CA ASN A 8 21.24 -4.54 9.01
C ASN A 8 21.63 -4.35 10.49
N PRO A 9 21.58 -5.44 11.25
CA PRO A 9 22.85 -6.03 11.71
C PRO A 9 22.95 -7.56 11.50
N SER A 10 22.10 -8.18 10.67
CA SER A 10 22.06 -9.66 10.45
C SER A 10 21.48 -10.05 9.07
N SER A 11 21.83 -9.30 8.03
CA SER A 11 21.26 -9.31 6.68
C SER A 11 21.12 -10.68 6.01
N ASN A 12 22.05 -11.61 6.24
CA ASN A 12 22.04 -12.87 5.47
C ASN A 12 20.94 -13.86 5.90
N GLN A 13 20.42 -13.74 7.13
CA GLN A 13 19.43 -14.68 7.69
C GLN A 13 17.98 -14.22 7.48
N ALA A 14 17.73 -12.90 7.50
CA ALA A 14 16.40 -12.35 7.21
C ALA A 14 16.02 -12.54 5.72
N SER A 15 16.99 -12.48 4.81
CA SER A 15 16.81 -12.68 3.37
C SER A 15 16.36 -14.08 2.97
N GLN A 16 16.72 -15.11 3.76
CA GLN A 16 16.33 -16.50 3.51
C GLN A 16 15.12 -16.95 4.33
N CYS A 17 14.66 -16.13 5.28
CA CYS A 17 13.48 -16.42 6.09
C CYS A 17 12.20 -16.38 5.25
N ALA A 18 11.31 -17.36 5.42
CA ALA A 18 10.00 -17.36 4.79
C ALA A 18 9.21 -16.12 5.23
N ALA A 19 8.52 -15.46 4.30
CA ALA A 19 7.82 -14.21 4.58
C ALA A 19 6.83 -14.35 5.75
N THR A 20 6.09 -15.47 5.82
CA THR A 20 5.14 -15.77 6.91
C THR A 20 5.82 -15.78 8.29
N VAL A 21 7.03 -16.36 8.39
CA VAL A 21 7.80 -16.42 9.64
C VAL A 21 8.31 -15.03 10.01
N TRP A 22 8.84 -14.30 9.02
CA TRP A 22 9.34 -12.93 9.24
C TRP A 22 8.24 -12.00 9.77
N PHE A 23 7.05 -12.01 9.17
CA PHE A 23 5.94 -11.16 9.64
C PHE A 23 5.50 -11.53 11.05
N ASN A 24 5.43 -12.82 11.38
CA ASN A 24 5.06 -13.25 12.72
C ASN A 24 6.10 -12.78 13.76
N GLN A 25 7.38 -12.83 13.44
CA GLN A 25 8.45 -12.34 14.31
C GLN A 25 8.44 -10.81 14.47
N GLN A 26 8.27 -10.07 13.38
CA GLN A 26 8.37 -8.61 13.38
C GLN A 26 7.10 -7.92 13.90
N PHE A 27 5.92 -8.47 13.61
CA PHE A 27 4.63 -7.88 13.97
C PHE A 27 3.86 -8.63 15.06
N GLY A 28 4.33 -9.81 15.48
CA GLY A 28 3.57 -10.67 16.40
C GLY A 28 2.25 -11.16 15.80
N ALA A 29 2.08 -11.04 14.48
CA ALA A 29 0.83 -11.36 13.78
C ALA A 29 1.14 -12.01 12.43
N PRO A 30 0.37 -13.04 12.02
CA PRO A 30 0.60 -13.70 10.76
C PRO A 30 0.06 -12.88 9.58
N LEU A 31 0.54 -13.18 8.37
CA LEU A 31 -0.02 -12.63 7.13
C LEU A 31 -1.53 -12.91 7.01
N PRO A 32 -2.29 -12.01 6.33
CA PRO A 32 -3.68 -12.27 5.98
C PRO A 32 -3.83 -13.60 5.26
N ARG A 33 -4.84 -14.39 5.60
CA ARG A 33 -4.98 -15.78 5.11
C ARG A 33 -4.89 -15.89 3.58
N GLY A 34 -5.63 -15.06 2.84
CA GLY A 34 -5.63 -15.10 1.37
C GLY A 34 -4.29 -14.74 0.75
N LEU A 35 -3.48 -13.91 1.42
CA LEU A 35 -2.13 -13.58 0.97
C LEU A 35 -1.13 -14.66 1.39
N ARG A 36 -1.33 -15.31 2.54
CA ARG A 36 -0.47 -16.39 3.04
C ARG A 36 -0.43 -17.57 2.07
N GLU A 37 -1.59 -17.97 1.54
CA GLU A 37 -1.70 -19.05 0.55
C GLU A 37 -0.88 -18.75 -0.73
N GLN A 38 -0.82 -17.48 -1.15
CA GLN A 38 -0.04 -17.03 -2.30
C GLN A 38 1.46 -16.81 -1.99
N ALA A 39 1.81 -16.59 -0.72
CA ALA A 39 3.13 -16.21 -0.26
C ALA A 39 3.92 -17.37 0.40
N ASP A 40 3.31 -18.54 0.59
CA ASP A 40 3.75 -19.55 1.56
C ASP A 40 5.20 -20.01 1.38
N ALA A 41 5.67 -20.13 0.13
CA ALA A 41 7.04 -20.53 -0.19
C ALA A 41 7.99 -19.35 -0.52
N MET A 42 7.53 -18.10 -0.42
CA MET A 42 8.34 -16.93 -0.77
C MET A 42 9.31 -16.57 0.36
N SER A 43 10.57 -16.32 0.00
CA SER A 43 11.47 -15.58 0.86
C SER A 43 10.94 -14.18 1.10
N TRP A 44 11.32 -13.56 2.21
CA TRP A 44 10.99 -12.17 2.52
C TRP A 44 11.32 -11.22 1.37
N GLU A 45 12.51 -11.33 0.76
CA GLU A 45 12.92 -10.47 -0.36
C GLU A 45 12.01 -10.63 -1.57
N ARG A 46 11.70 -11.88 -1.95
CA ARG A 46 10.79 -12.17 -3.06
C ARG A 46 9.39 -11.65 -2.77
N PHE A 47 8.93 -11.76 -1.53
CA PHE A 47 7.64 -11.24 -1.11
C PHE A 47 7.58 -9.71 -1.27
N VAL A 48 8.58 -8.98 -0.77
CA VAL A 48 8.64 -7.51 -0.91
C VAL A 48 8.77 -7.11 -2.37
N ALA A 49 9.57 -7.81 -3.17
CA ALA A 49 9.69 -7.57 -4.61
C ALA A 49 8.39 -7.85 -5.37
N THR A 50 7.55 -8.77 -4.88
CA THR A 50 6.28 -9.12 -5.53
C THR A 50 5.16 -8.17 -5.12
N TYR A 51 4.96 -7.98 -3.81
CA TYR A 51 3.78 -7.30 -3.26
C TYR A 51 4.08 -5.86 -2.83
N GLY A 52 5.30 -5.56 -2.37
CA GLY A 52 5.70 -4.24 -1.90
C GLY A 52 6.29 -3.34 -2.98
N HIS A 53 6.53 -3.88 -4.18
CA HIS A 53 7.18 -3.15 -5.25
C HIS A 53 6.20 -2.21 -5.95
N THR A 54 6.49 -0.91 -5.90
CA THR A 54 5.69 0.12 -6.58
C THR A 54 6.20 0.43 -7.99
N ALA A 55 7.02 -0.44 -8.61
CA ALA A 55 7.42 -0.20 -10.00
C ALA A 55 6.21 -0.45 -10.90
N GLY A 56 5.70 0.65 -11.43
CA GLY A 56 4.65 0.69 -12.41
C GLY A 56 4.42 2.15 -12.82
N PRO A 57 3.59 2.39 -13.84
CA PRO A 57 3.42 3.72 -14.41
C PRO A 57 2.73 4.68 -13.43
N ILE A 58 2.04 4.18 -12.39
CA ILE A 58 1.33 5.00 -11.40
C ILE A 58 2.27 5.31 -10.24
N ARG A 59 2.51 6.61 -10.01
CA ARG A 59 3.32 7.10 -8.90
C ARG A 59 2.56 8.16 -8.11
N LEU A 60 2.59 8.04 -6.78
CA LEU A 60 2.03 9.01 -5.86
C LEU A 60 3.12 9.94 -5.35
N GLY A 61 2.97 11.23 -5.61
CA GLY A 61 3.80 12.30 -5.08
C GLY A 61 3.19 12.89 -3.80
N ASN A 62 3.16 14.23 -3.72
CA ASN A 62 2.64 14.93 -2.55
C ASN A 62 1.21 14.50 -2.22
N TRP A 63 0.93 14.26 -0.94
CA TRP A 63 -0.38 13.91 -0.40
C TRP A 63 -0.73 14.82 0.77
N ALA A 64 -1.94 15.39 0.77
CA ALA A 64 -2.42 16.23 1.86
C ALA A 64 -3.92 16.05 2.11
N CYS A 65 -4.30 16.17 3.38
CA CYS A 65 -5.67 16.46 3.79
C CYS A 65 -5.79 17.98 3.94
N SER A 66 -6.61 18.63 3.12
CA SER A 66 -6.76 20.09 3.10
C SER A 66 -7.65 20.62 4.22
N ASP A 67 -8.43 19.75 4.86
CA ASP A 67 -9.24 20.14 6.02
C ASP A 67 -8.39 20.16 7.30
N THR A 68 -8.18 21.37 7.81
CA THR A 68 -7.35 21.64 9.00
C THR A 68 -8.11 21.45 10.32
N HIS A 69 -9.44 21.44 10.29
CA HIS A 69 -10.26 21.32 11.49
C HIS A 69 -10.98 19.96 11.56
N ARG A 70 -10.85 19.29 12.71
CA ARG A 70 -11.72 18.16 13.05
C ARG A 70 -13.14 18.68 13.30
N ARG A 71 -13.97 18.68 12.26
CA ARG A 71 -15.41 18.92 12.41
C ARG A 71 -16.02 17.70 13.12
N ARG A 72 -16.92 17.92 14.09
CA ARG A 72 -17.61 16.84 14.79
C ARG A 72 -18.64 16.21 13.85
N GLY A 73 -18.44 14.94 13.49
CA GLY A 73 -19.39 14.14 12.70
C GLY A 73 -18.75 13.42 11.51
N PRO A 74 -19.41 12.42 10.92
CA PRO A 74 -18.94 11.71 9.72
C PRO A 74 -19.13 12.61 8.49
N GLN A 75 -18.22 13.55 8.28
CA GLN A 75 -18.20 14.41 7.09
C GLN A 75 -17.05 14.00 6.15
N PRO A 76 -17.28 14.04 4.82
CA PRO A 76 -16.20 13.89 3.86
C PRO A 76 -15.12 14.94 4.10
N ARG A 77 -13.87 14.53 4.00
CA ARG A 77 -12.71 15.42 4.03
C ARG A 77 -12.15 15.60 2.63
N HIS A 78 -11.61 16.78 2.35
CA HIS A 78 -10.94 17.09 1.10
C HIS A 78 -9.49 16.64 1.14
N PHE A 79 -9.14 15.77 0.20
CA PHE A 79 -7.79 15.29 -0.02
C PHE A 79 -7.26 15.80 -1.35
N ARG A 80 -5.94 16.00 -1.40
CA ARG A 80 -5.21 16.39 -2.61
C ARG A 80 -3.98 15.50 -2.76
N ALA A 81 -3.75 15.05 -3.99
CA ALA A 81 -2.60 14.24 -4.34
C ALA A 81 -1.97 14.70 -5.66
N THR A 82 -0.65 14.60 -5.78
CA THR A 82 0.01 14.60 -7.10
C THR A 82 0.12 13.17 -7.57
N ILE A 83 -0.51 12.82 -8.68
CA ILE A 83 -0.46 11.46 -9.25
C ILE A 83 0.14 11.55 -10.65
N ALA A 84 1.20 10.77 -10.87
CA ALA A 84 1.78 10.56 -12.19
C ALA A 84 1.27 9.23 -12.75
N VAL A 85 0.91 9.22 -14.03
CA VAL A 85 0.59 8.00 -14.80
C VAL A 85 1.46 8.04 -16.06
N GLY A 86 2.47 7.19 -16.13
CA GLY A 86 3.55 7.31 -17.13
C GLY A 86 4.24 8.67 -16.98
N ASP A 87 4.21 9.47 -18.04
CA ASP A 87 4.77 10.83 -18.08
C ASP A 87 3.75 11.93 -17.75
N HIS A 88 2.48 11.57 -17.55
CA HIS A 88 1.42 12.53 -17.23
C HIS A 88 1.30 12.75 -15.73
N ILE A 89 1.84 13.87 -15.26
CA ILE A 89 1.75 14.29 -13.86
C ILE A 89 0.61 15.30 -13.71
N ARG A 90 -0.38 15.00 -12.86
CA ARG A 90 -1.48 15.92 -12.56
C ARG A 90 -1.80 15.92 -11.08
N THR A 91 -2.29 17.04 -10.58
CA THR A 91 -2.94 17.09 -9.26
C THR A 91 -4.35 16.50 -9.37
N SER A 92 -4.73 15.67 -8.40
CA SER A 92 -6.08 15.16 -8.20
C SER A 92 -6.60 15.56 -6.81
N THR A 93 -7.91 15.73 -6.70
CA THR A 93 -8.59 16.10 -5.46
C THR A 93 -9.84 15.26 -5.31
N ALA A 94 -10.17 14.82 -4.09
CA ALA A 94 -11.40 14.08 -3.82
C ALA A 94 -11.92 14.41 -2.42
N ALA A 95 -13.25 14.45 -2.29
CA ALA A 95 -13.93 14.48 -1.00
C ALA A 95 -14.28 13.04 -0.60
N ALA A 96 -13.77 12.56 0.54
CA ALA A 96 -14.02 11.18 0.99
C ALA A 96 -13.95 11.02 2.51
N GLY A 97 -14.48 9.90 3.03
CA GLY A 97 -14.43 9.60 4.47
C GLY A 97 -13.00 9.33 5.00
N GLY A 98 -12.07 8.94 4.12
CA GLY A 98 -10.69 8.69 4.50
C GLY A 98 -9.73 8.54 3.30
N PRO A 99 -8.43 8.40 3.59
CA PRO A 99 -7.38 8.44 2.57
C PRO A 99 -7.51 7.38 1.47
N ILE A 100 -7.93 6.17 1.82
CA ILE A 100 -8.07 5.06 0.86
C ILE A 100 -9.23 5.30 -0.10
N ALA A 101 -10.38 5.73 0.42
CA ALA A 101 -11.53 6.10 -0.41
C ALA A 101 -11.19 7.29 -1.32
N ALA A 102 -10.48 8.29 -0.80
CA ALA A 102 -10.04 9.44 -1.59
C ALA A 102 -9.09 9.03 -2.73
N LEU A 103 -8.05 8.25 -2.43
CA LEU A 103 -7.10 7.81 -3.45
C LEU A 103 -7.78 6.92 -4.51
N SER A 104 -8.67 6.02 -4.10
CA SER A 104 -9.41 5.16 -5.03
C SER A 104 -10.31 5.98 -5.96
N ALA A 105 -10.99 7.02 -5.43
CA ALA A 105 -11.77 7.95 -6.25
C ALA A 105 -10.89 8.73 -7.25
N MET A 106 -9.74 9.25 -6.80
CA MET A 106 -8.80 9.97 -7.66
C MET A 106 -8.21 9.09 -8.78
N LEU A 107 -8.01 7.78 -8.52
CA LEU A 107 -7.58 6.82 -9.52
C LEU A 107 -8.71 6.47 -10.49
N HIS A 108 -9.93 6.29 -9.98
CA HIS A 108 -11.11 6.03 -10.81
C HIS A 108 -11.38 7.18 -11.80
N GLU A 109 -11.28 8.44 -11.38
CA GLU A 109 -11.38 9.62 -12.26
C GLU A 109 -10.33 9.63 -13.39
N ARG A 110 -9.26 8.85 -13.25
CA ARG A 110 -8.21 8.67 -14.25
C ARG A 110 -8.36 7.38 -15.05
N ALA A 111 -9.54 6.75 -15.02
CA ALA A 111 -9.84 5.47 -15.65
C ALA A 111 -8.96 4.31 -15.14
N ILE A 112 -8.53 4.37 -13.87
CA ILE A 112 -7.80 3.30 -13.19
C ILE A 112 -8.65 2.86 -11.99
N PRO A 113 -9.68 2.02 -12.19
CA PRO A 113 -10.52 1.56 -11.09
C PRO A 113 -9.72 0.64 -10.16
N VAL A 114 -9.83 0.91 -8.85
CA VAL A 114 -9.29 0.06 -7.80
C VAL A 114 -10.36 -0.08 -6.72
N GLU A 115 -11.05 -1.22 -6.72
CA GLU A 115 -12.02 -1.59 -5.69
C GLU A 115 -11.31 -2.36 -4.58
N ILE A 116 -11.46 -1.93 -3.34
CA ILE A 116 -10.79 -2.57 -2.20
C ILE A 116 -11.65 -3.73 -1.68
N LEU A 117 -11.20 -4.96 -1.91
CA LEU A 117 -11.89 -6.18 -1.47
C LEU A 117 -11.50 -6.57 -0.04
N LYS A 118 -10.21 -6.45 0.29
CA LYS A 118 -9.68 -6.78 1.62
C LYS A 118 -8.64 -5.74 2.03
N PHE A 119 -8.68 -5.36 3.30
CA PHE A 119 -7.76 -4.41 3.90
C PHE A 119 -7.27 -4.95 5.24
N HIS A 120 -5.97 -5.06 5.42
CA HIS A 120 -5.35 -5.46 6.68
C HIS A 120 -4.18 -4.54 6.99
N GLN A 121 -4.05 -4.13 8.25
CA GLN A 121 -2.95 -3.28 8.69
C GLN A 121 -2.32 -3.85 9.96
N LEU A 122 -1.02 -4.12 9.90
CA LEU A 122 -0.21 -4.58 11.02
C LEU A 122 0.71 -3.44 11.47
N ARG A 123 0.90 -3.29 12.78
CA ARG A 123 1.71 -2.22 13.38
C ARG A 123 2.67 -2.81 14.40
N SER A 124 3.94 -2.43 14.31
CA SER A 124 4.98 -2.86 15.24
C SER A 124 6.17 -1.92 15.21
N GLY A 125 6.76 -1.61 16.37
CA GLY A 125 8.03 -0.88 16.47
C GLY A 125 8.07 0.48 15.77
N GLY A 126 6.94 1.19 15.67
CA GLY A 126 6.84 2.47 14.94
C GLY A 126 6.65 2.34 13.43
N TYR A 127 6.54 1.11 12.91
CA TYR A 127 6.26 0.83 11.50
C TYR A 127 4.86 0.25 11.32
N THR A 128 4.32 0.50 10.12
CA THR A 128 3.02 0.01 9.68
C THR A 128 3.18 -0.71 8.35
N ALA A 129 2.76 -1.97 8.30
CA ALA A 129 2.58 -2.74 7.09
C ALA A 129 1.08 -2.79 6.73
N THR A 130 0.72 -2.36 5.53
CA THR A 130 -0.66 -2.42 5.04
C THR A 130 -0.74 -3.38 3.87
N PHE A 131 -1.73 -4.27 3.87
CA PHE A 131 -2.01 -5.21 2.81
C PHE A 131 -3.40 -4.93 2.24
N VAL A 132 -3.47 -4.86 0.92
CA VAL A 132 -4.70 -4.61 0.18
C VAL A 132 -4.87 -5.71 -0.86
N CYS A 133 -6.06 -6.31 -0.92
CA CYS A 133 -6.54 -7.06 -2.07
C CYS A 133 -7.49 -6.13 -2.82
N GLY A 134 -7.12 -5.74 -4.03
CA GLY A 134 -7.95 -4.87 -4.86
C GLY A 134 -8.35 -5.55 -6.17
N SER A 135 -9.39 -5.02 -6.81
CA SER A 135 -9.90 -5.48 -8.10
C SER A 135 -10.08 -4.32 -9.07
N ASN A 136 -9.92 -4.59 -10.35
CA ASN A 136 -10.33 -3.70 -11.44
C ASN A 136 -11.59 -4.21 -12.17
N GLY A 137 -12.29 -5.20 -11.59
CA GLY A 137 -13.44 -5.88 -12.17
C GLY A 137 -13.10 -7.05 -13.10
N ALA A 138 -11.84 -7.19 -13.54
CA ALA A 138 -11.39 -8.31 -14.37
C ALA A 138 -10.49 -9.30 -13.61
N ARG A 139 -9.67 -8.81 -12.67
CA ARG A 139 -8.81 -9.63 -11.82
C ARG A 139 -8.60 -9.00 -10.45
N ASP A 140 -8.18 -9.83 -9.51
CA ASP A 140 -7.89 -9.44 -8.14
C ASP A 140 -6.38 -9.55 -7.87
N GLU A 141 -5.83 -8.53 -7.22
CA GLU A 141 -4.40 -8.45 -6.92
C GLU A 141 -4.15 -8.04 -5.48
N TRP A 142 -3.27 -8.79 -4.81
CA TRP A 142 -2.73 -8.38 -3.52
C TRP A 142 -1.56 -7.43 -3.72
N ALA A 143 -1.44 -6.48 -2.80
CA ALA A 143 -0.28 -5.62 -2.68
C ALA A 143 -0.03 -5.22 -1.23
N MET A 144 1.17 -4.71 -0.99
CA MET A 144 1.67 -4.30 0.30
C MET A 144 2.23 -2.88 0.23
N GLY A 145 2.04 -2.12 1.29
CA GLY A 145 2.75 -0.89 1.57
C GLY A 145 3.40 -0.92 2.94
N TRP A 146 4.51 -0.19 3.07
CA TRP A 146 5.25 -0.04 4.32
C TRP A 146 5.59 1.43 4.55
N SER A 147 5.38 1.91 5.77
CA SER A 147 5.85 3.22 6.24
C SER A 147 5.82 3.26 7.75
N ASP A 148 6.54 4.20 8.35
CA ASP A 148 6.35 4.66 9.72
C ASP A 148 4.95 5.27 9.98
N ASP A 149 4.39 5.99 9.01
CA ASP A 149 3.02 6.49 9.06
C ASP A 149 1.99 5.50 8.48
N SER A 150 0.93 5.25 9.26
CA SER A 150 -0.17 4.37 8.86
C SER A 150 -0.92 4.82 7.61
N THR A 151 -1.01 6.13 7.36
CA THR A 151 -1.66 6.65 6.14
C THR A 151 -0.75 6.43 4.94
N GLN A 152 0.53 6.79 5.02
CA GLN A 152 1.50 6.55 3.96
C GLN A 152 1.64 5.06 3.62
N SER A 153 1.68 4.18 4.62
CA SER A 153 1.69 2.73 4.42
C SER A 153 0.49 2.27 3.59
N ALA A 154 -0.70 2.76 3.91
CA ALA A 154 -1.92 2.38 3.22
C ALA A 154 -2.01 2.96 1.79
N LEU A 155 -1.59 4.21 1.58
CA LEU A 155 -1.52 4.81 0.25
C LEU A 155 -0.54 4.07 -0.66
N ARG A 156 0.63 3.68 -0.14
CA ARG A 156 1.61 2.87 -0.88
C ARG A 156 1.04 1.52 -1.29
N ALA A 157 0.29 0.86 -0.41
CA ALA A 157 -0.36 -0.41 -0.71
C ALA A 157 -1.37 -0.28 -1.87
N VAL A 158 -2.17 0.79 -1.88
CA VAL A 158 -3.13 1.06 -2.97
C VAL A 158 -2.42 1.35 -4.29
N ILE A 159 -1.34 2.13 -4.29
CA ILE A 159 -0.56 2.40 -5.52
C ILE A 159 0.11 1.13 -6.05
N ALA A 160 0.68 0.30 -5.18
CA ALA A 160 1.23 -0.99 -5.56
C ALA A 160 0.13 -1.90 -6.14
N CYS A 161 -1.06 -1.93 -5.53
CA CYS A 161 -2.22 -2.68 -6.04
C CYS A 161 -2.65 -2.18 -7.42
N ALA A 162 -2.80 -0.86 -7.58
CA ALA A 162 -3.17 -0.24 -8.86
C ALA A 162 -2.19 -0.61 -9.97
N ASN A 163 -0.88 -0.52 -9.71
CA ASN A 163 0.15 -0.90 -10.67
C ASN A 163 0.09 -2.39 -11.03
N ARG A 164 -0.14 -3.27 -10.05
CA ARG A 164 -0.31 -4.70 -10.29
C ARG A 164 -1.58 -5.02 -11.09
N LEU A 165 -2.67 -4.27 -10.90
CA LEU A 165 -3.92 -4.46 -11.63
C LEU A 165 -3.86 -4.06 -13.12
N ILE A 166 -2.88 -3.24 -13.52
CA ILE A 166 -2.71 -2.79 -14.91
C ILE A 166 -1.51 -3.42 -15.62
N ALA A 167 -0.72 -4.24 -14.92
CA ALA A 167 0.46 -4.94 -15.45
C ALA A 167 0.14 -6.07 -16.44
#